data_AF-X1URN4-F1
#
_entry.id   AF-X1URN4-F1
#
_cell.length_a   1.000
_cell.length_b   1.000
_cell.length_c   1.000
_cell.angle_alpha   90.00
_cell.angle_beta   90.00
_cell.angle_gamma   90.00
#
_symmetry.space_group_name_H-M   'P 1'
#
loop_
_entity.id
_entity.type
_entity.pdbx_description
1 polymer ?
#
loop_
_entity_poly.entity_id
_entity_poly.type
_entity_poly.pdbx_seq_one_letter_code
_entity_poly.pdbx_strand_id
1 'polypeptide(L)'
;MKLSRLVTEYIAFKRSLGFDFQPPARILKSFCRAMGDIEVTQVQPSTVQAFLAGKGAITSFWHVKFQVLSQFYHFLIIRNYIESSPLPKTIPKRPEPMT
;
A
#
# COMPACT_ATOMS: atom_id res chain seq x y z
N MET A 1 -13.08 5.60 8.12
CA MET A 1 -12.71 4.32 8.75
C MET A 1 -11.20 4.25 9.01
N LYS A 2 -10.80 3.66 10.14
CA LYS A 2 -9.38 3.45 10.50
C LYS A 2 -8.63 2.62 9.46
N LEU A 3 -7.43 3.08 9.10
CA LEU A 3 -6.57 2.39 8.12
C LEU A 3 -6.20 0.97 8.57
N SER A 4 -5.88 0.80 9.85
CA SER A 4 -5.52 -0.49 10.46
C SER A 4 -6.62 -1.54 10.36
N ARG A 5 -7.88 -1.12 10.53
CA ARG A 5 -9.06 -1.97 10.39
C ARG A 5 -9.24 -2.42 8.94
N LEU A 6 -9.17 -1.48 7.99
CA LEU A 6 -9.32 -1.78 6.57
C LEU A 6 -8.22 -2.70 6.04
N VAL A 7 -6.98 -2.54 6.51
CA VAL A 7 -5.88 -3.46 6.18
C VAL A 7 -6.15 -4.86 6.73
N THR A 8 -6.67 -4.97 7.95
CA THR A 8 -7.03 -6.27 8.54
C THR A 8 -8.13 -6.96 7.74
N GLU A 9 -9.17 -6.22 7.36
CA GLU A 9 -10.28 -6.70 6.53
C GLU A 9 -9.80 -7.17 5.15
N TYR A 10 -8.94 -6.39 4.49
CA TYR A 10 -8.40 -6.76 3.19
C TYR A 10 -7.50 -8.01 3.24
N ILE A 11 -6.67 -8.15 4.29
CA ILE A 11 -5.86 -9.35 4.49
C ILE A 11 -6.75 -10.58 4.74
N ALA A 12 -7.79 -10.44 5.56
CA ALA A 12 -8.75 -11.51 5.82
C ALA A 12 -9.48 -11.92 4.52
N PHE A 13 -9.93 -10.95 3.73
CA PHE A 13 -10.57 -11.18 2.43
C PHE A 13 -9.66 -11.92 1.45
N LYS A 14 -8.38 -11.54 1.36
CA LYS A 14 -7.44 -12.24 0.48
C LYS A 14 -7.17 -13.68 0.96
N ARG A 15 -7.09 -13.90 2.26
CA ARG A 15 -6.91 -15.25 2.82
C ARG A 15 -8.14 -16.14 2.65
N SER A 16 -9.35 -15.60 2.75
CA SER A 16 -10.58 -16.37 2.49
C SER A 16 -10.71 -16.80 1.03
N LEU A 17 -10.01 -16.13 0.11
CA LEU A 17 -9.90 -16.53 -1.30
C LEU A 17 -8.81 -17.58 -1.56
N GLY A 18 -8.12 -18.08 -0.53
CA GLY A 18 -7.09 -19.11 -0.64
C GLY A 18 -5.66 -18.58 -0.87
N PHE A 19 -5.42 -17.27 -0.83
CA PHE A 19 -4.07 -16.73 -0.94
C PHE A 19 -3.37 -16.75 0.43
N ASP A 20 -2.13 -17.26 0.49
CA ASP A 20 -1.30 -17.16 1.71
C ASP A 20 -1.09 -15.69 2.14
N PHE A 21 -0.93 -14.81 1.14
CA PHE A 21 -0.93 -13.34 1.28
C PHE A 21 0.07 -12.79 2.32
N GLN A 22 1.08 -13.56 2.75
CA GLN A 22 2.04 -13.14 3.78
C GLN A 22 2.96 -12.00 3.36
N PRO A 23 3.58 -12.02 2.15
CA PRO A 23 4.45 -10.92 1.76
C PRO A 23 3.68 -9.59 1.60
N PRO A 24 2.52 -9.53 0.90
CA PRO A 24 1.70 -8.32 0.86
C PRO A 24 1.19 -7.89 2.23
N ALA A 25 0.77 -8.82 3.10
CA ALA A 25 0.30 -8.49 4.45
C ALA A 25 1.40 -7.81 5.29
N ARG A 26 2.67 -8.24 5.16
CA ARG A 26 3.80 -7.58 5.85
C ARG A 26 3.99 -6.14 5.39
N ILE A 27 3.85 -5.87 4.09
CA ILE A 27 3.93 -4.52 3.51
C ILE A 27 2.77 -3.64 4.00
N LEU A 28 1.54 -4.16 4.02
CA LEU A 28 0.39 -3.40 4.50
C LEU A 28 0.47 -3.11 6.00
N LYS A 29 0.96 -4.06 6.80
CA LYS A 29 1.17 -3.84 8.24
C LYS A 29 2.27 -2.80 8.49
N SER A 30 3.36 -2.81 7.73
CA SER A 30 4.40 -1.78 7.86
C SER A 30 3.90 -0.41 7.39
N PHE A 31 3.03 -0.37 6.38
CA PHE A 31 2.33 0.84 5.96
C PHE A 31 1.46 1.42 7.08
N CYS A 32 0.61 0.61 7.73
CA CYS A 32 -0.18 1.07 8.88
C CYS A 32 0.70 1.64 10.00
N ARG A 33 1.83 0.98 10.31
CA ARG A 33 2.77 1.47 11.33
C ARG A 33 3.41 2.80 10.94
N ALA A 34 3.73 3.00 9.67
CA ALA A 34 4.30 4.24 9.17
C ALA A 34 3.30 5.40 9.16
N MET A 35 2.02 5.12 8.92
CA MET A 35 0.94 6.11 8.92
C MET A 35 0.41 6.43 10.32
N GLY A 36 0.52 5.49 11.26
CA GLY A 36 -0.01 5.64 12.61
C GLY A 36 -1.51 5.35 12.69
N ASP A 37 -2.14 5.82 13.78
CA ASP A 37 -3.56 5.57 14.07
C ASP A 37 -4.49 6.60 13.40
N ILE A 38 -4.46 6.62 12.06
CA ILE A 38 -5.23 7.57 11.26
C ILE A 38 -6.40 6.93 10.51
N GLU A 39 -7.36 7.76 10.12
CA GLU A 39 -8.40 7.38 9.19
C GLU A 39 -7.82 7.26 7.78
N VAL A 40 -8.35 6.34 6.96
CA VAL A 40 -7.84 6.12 5.60
C VAL A 40 -7.97 7.36 4.69
N THR A 41 -8.94 8.22 4.96
CA THR A 41 -9.17 9.48 4.25
C THR A 41 -8.16 10.57 4.62
N GLN A 42 -7.43 10.40 5.73
CA GLN A 42 -6.39 11.32 6.17
C GLN A 42 -4.99 10.97 5.63
N VAL A 43 -4.89 9.86 4.88
CA VAL A 43 -3.62 9.45 4.27
C VAL A 43 -3.25 10.45 3.17
N GLN A 44 -2.15 11.17 3.37
CA GLN A 44 -1.67 12.15 2.41
C GLN A 44 -0.77 11.53 1.33
N PRO A 45 -0.82 12.01 0.07
CA PRO A 45 0.06 11.52 -0.98
C PRO A 45 1.56 11.65 -0.66
N SER A 46 1.96 12.70 0.07
CA SER A 46 3.35 12.92 0.49
C SER A 46 3.87 11.86 1.44
N THR A 47 3.06 11.42 2.41
CA THR A 47 3.45 10.36 3.35
C THR A 47 3.51 9.00 2.65
N VAL A 48 2.60 8.74 1.70
CA VAL A 48 2.63 7.54 0.85
C VAL A 48 3.89 7.52 -0.02
N GLN A 49 4.25 8.65 -0.62
CA GLN A 49 5.47 8.77 -1.42
C GLN A 49 6.73 8.54 -0.56
N ALA A 50 6.79 9.09 0.65
CA ALA A 50 7.88 8.84 1.59
C ALA A 50 7.98 7.35 1.99
N PHE A 51 6.84 6.69 2.21
CA PHE A 51 6.81 5.25 2.51
C PHE A 51 7.30 4.38 1.33
N LEU A 52 6.89 4.75 0.11
CA LEU A 52 7.30 4.06 -1.12
C LEU A 52 8.81 4.22 -1.35
N ALA A 53 9.33 5.45 -1.27
CA ALA A 53 10.76 5.75 -1.40
C ALA A 53 11.60 5.02 -0.34
N GLY A 54 11.10 4.91 0.90
CA GLY A 54 11.86 4.35 2.00
C GLY A 54 13.03 5.24 2.42
N LYS A 55 14.02 4.68 3.10
CA LYS A 55 15.22 5.39 3.61
C LYS A 55 16.42 5.34 2.65
N GLY A 56 16.23 5.12 1.36
CA GLY A 56 17.34 4.91 0.42
C GLY A 56 16.94 5.01 -1.06
N ALA A 57 17.85 4.60 -1.96
CA ALA A 57 17.63 4.64 -3.41
C ALA A 57 16.37 3.85 -3.81
N ILE A 58 15.72 4.28 -4.90
CA ILE A 58 14.56 3.59 -5.46
C ILE A 58 15.01 2.19 -5.91
N THR A 59 14.58 1.16 -5.17
CA THR A 59 14.89 -0.24 -5.48
C THR A 59 13.71 -0.91 -6.16
N SER A 60 13.90 -2.12 -6.70
CA SER A 60 12.81 -2.97 -7.20
C SER A 60 11.69 -3.19 -6.16
N PHE A 61 12.02 -3.06 -4.86
CA PHE A 61 11.07 -3.14 -3.76
C PHE A 61 10.05 -1.98 -3.74
N TRP A 62 10.39 -0.83 -4.32
CA TRP A 62 9.46 0.30 -4.53
C TRP A 62 8.24 -0.15 -5.35
N HIS A 63 8.48 -0.88 -6.46
CA HIS A 63 7.42 -1.33 -7.34
C HIS A 63 6.53 -2.39 -6.67
N VAL A 64 7.12 -3.28 -5.87
CA VAL A 64 6.36 -4.28 -5.11
C VAL A 64 5.44 -3.59 -4.10
N LYS A 65 5.95 -2.61 -3.34
CA LYS A 65 5.11 -1.82 -2.42
C LYS A 65 3.99 -1.10 -3.17
N PHE A 66 4.30 -0.47 -4.30
CA PHE A 66 3.32 0.24 -5.10
C PHE A 66 2.21 -0.69 -5.61
N GLN A 67 2.55 -1.87 -6.13
CA GLN A 67 1.56 -2.85 -6.59
C GLN A 67 0.68 -3.38 -5.46
N VAL A 68 1.24 -3.63 -4.27
CA VAL A 68 0.47 -4.08 -3.10
C VAL A 68 -0.49 -2.99 -2.63
N LEU A 69 -0.01 -1.75 -2.50
CA LEU A 69 -0.86 -0.63 -2.11
C LEU A 69 -1.93 -0.33 -3.16
N SER A 70 -1.61 -0.40 -4.45
CA SER A 70 -2.56 -0.16 -5.54
C SER A 70 -3.75 -1.11 -5.47
N GLN A 71 -3.50 -2.40 -5.30
CA GLN A 71 -4.56 -3.40 -5.14
C GLN A 71 -5.39 -3.17 -3.87
N PHE A 72 -4.75 -2.76 -2.76
CA PHE A 72 -5.45 -2.41 -1.53
C PHE A 72 -6.38 -1.21 -1.73
N TYR A 73 -5.88 -0.09 -2.28
CA TYR A 73 -6.69 1.10 -2.53
C TYR A 73 -7.81 0.84 -3.54
N HIS A 74 -7.57 0.02 -4.56
CA HIS A 74 -8.62 -0.42 -5.47
C HIS A 74 -9.75 -1.17 -4.74
N PHE A 75 -9.40 -2.10 -3.83
CA PHE A 75 -10.38 -2.78 -2.99
C PHE A 75 -11.21 -1.80 -2.15
N LEU A 76 -10.57 -0.75 -1.61
CA LEU A 76 -11.28 0.27 -0.83
C LEU A 76 -12.26 1.10 -1.67
N ILE A 77 -11.87 1.45 -2.90
CA ILE A 77 -12.72 2.21 -3.83
C ILE A 77 -13.94 1.37 -4.22
N ILE A 78 -13.76 0.10 -4.58
CA ILE A 78 -14.87 -0.82 -4.91
C ILE A 78 -15.87 -0.94 -3.74
N ARG A 79 -15.37 -0.92 -2.50
CA ARG A 79 -16.19 -1.00 -1.29
C ARG A 79 -16.77 0.36 -0.85
N ASN A 80 -16.53 1.43 -1.60
CA ASN A 80 -16.94 2.81 -1.28
C ASN A 80 -16.40 3.31 0.07
N TYR A 81 -15.24 2.83 0.51
CA TYR A 81 -14.59 3.36 1.72
C TYR A 81 -13.86 4.68 1.49
N ILE A 82 -13.45 4.94 0.25
CA ILE A 82 -12.76 6.15 -0.22
C ILE A 82 -13.16 6.43 -1.68
N GLU A 83 -13.07 7.69 -2.09
CA GLU A 83 -13.36 8.10 -3.47
C GLU A 83 -12.15 8.04 -4.39
N SER A 84 -10.94 8.22 -3.85
CA SER A 84 -9.71 8.26 -4.64
C SER A 84 -8.51 7.69 -3.89
N SER A 85 -7.53 7.22 -4.66
CA SER A 85 -6.28 6.67 -4.14
C SER A 85 -5.23 7.77 -3.93
N PRO A 86 -4.57 7.84 -2.75
CA PRO A 86 -3.48 8.77 -2.47
C PRO A 86 -2.13 8.32 -3.09
N LEU A 87 -2.13 7.27 -3.93
CA LEU A 87 -0.92 6.79 -4.59
C LEU A 87 -0.42 7.78 -5.64
N PRO A 88 0.92 7.89 -5.82
CA PRO A 88 1.49 8.74 -6.85
C PRO A 88 1.05 8.25 -8.23
N LYS A 89 0.53 9.17 -9.04
CA LYS A 89 0.20 8.91 -10.45
C LYS A 89 1.47 8.74 -11.30
N THR A 90 2.58 9.34 -10.85
CA THR A 90 3.88 9.28 -11.51
C THR A 90 4.67 8.10 -10.96
N ILE A 91 4.82 7.05 -11.77
CA ILE A 91 5.61 5.86 -11.44
C ILE A 91 7.06 6.09 -11.94
N PRO A 92 8.08 6.09 -11.07
CA PRO A 92 9.47 6.22 -11.49
C PRO A 92 9.89 5.01 -12.34
N LYS A 93 10.78 5.25 -13.33
CA LYS A 93 11.31 4.19 -14.19
C LYS A 93 12.11 3.19 -13.34
N ARG A 94 11.88 1.89 -13.55
CA ARG A 94 12.60 0.82 -12.84
C ARG A 94 14.11 0.98 -13.06
N PRO A 95 14.95 0.89 -12.02
CA PRO A 95 16.40 0.86 -12.21
C PRO A 95 16.78 -0.28 -13.15
N GLU A 96 17.69 -0.02 -14.09
CA GLU A 96 18.22 -1.05 -14.96
C GLU A 96 18.92 -2.12 -14.11
N PRO A 97 18.75 -3.43 -14.42
CA PRO A 97 19.50 -4.46 -13.72
C PRO A 97 20.98 -4.17 -13.88
N MET A 98 21.70 -4.10 -12.77
CA MET A 98 23.17 -4.02 -12.78
C MET A 98 23.66 -5.31 -13.45
N THR A 99 24.08 -5.22 -14.71
CA THR A 99 24.64 -6.33 -15.48
C THR A 99 26.11 -6.51 -15.11
#